data_AF-C5K555-F1
#
_entry.id   AF-C5K555-F1
#
_cell.length_a   1.000
_cell.length_b   1.000
_cell.length_c   1.000
_cell.angle_alpha   90.00
_cell.angle_beta   90.00
_cell.angle_gamma   90.00
#
_symmetry.space_group_name_H-M   'P 1'
#
loop_
_entity.id
_entity.type
_entity.pdbx_description
1 polymer ?
#
loop_
_entity_poly.entity_id
_entity_poly.type
_entity_poly.pdbx_seq_one_letter_code
_entity_poly.pdbx_strand_id
1 'polypeptide(L)'
;MPHSSSSITNFRSKLAAAAAVCSGAVGLLYYYYSYRCINNIADEDYPLDGLSLAELQARIGAQQEKAKRNGSLISVPTTEEVLEDGRVRVAENLKWKPKGSSVAKRNPFLPPYDSGLCIGDMMETGHRLLLNKYAVMPGHVLVVTKLYFNQNDSLTWGDFKAVHRILRCLGDKAVAFFNHGPESGFSQTHRHIQIVPNVEYPMKAAYTEGRQVGFKYATRPVASIEAVDSTGTKGAGLELVP
;
A
#
# COMPACT_ATOMS: atom_id res chain seq x y z
N MET A 1 38.49 9.39 2.49
CA MET A 1 38.18 10.83 2.62
C MET A 1 37.13 10.97 3.72
N PRO A 2 37.32 11.87 4.70
CA PRO A 2 36.39 11.97 5.82
C PRO A 2 35.13 12.70 5.37
N HIS A 3 33.96 12.05 5.49
CA HIS A 3 32.69 12.72 5.32
C HIS A 3 32.53 13.78 6.41
N SER A 4 32.44 15.05 6.00
CA SER A 4 32.42 16.19 6.90
C SER A 4 31.20 16.17 7.82
N SER A 5 31.43 16.38 9.12
CA SER A 5 30.43 16.44 10.19
C SER A 5 29.28 17.44 9.93
N SER A 6 29.48 18.40 9.01
CA SER A 6 28.48 19.38 8.56
C SER A 6 27.28 18.78 7.82
N SER A 7 27.42 17.61 7.17
CA SER A 7 26.31 16.95 6.46
C SER A 7 25.33 16.28 7.44
N ILE A 8 25.85 15.72 8.53
CA ILE A 8 25.10 15.00 9.57
C ILE A 8 24.25 15.97 10.43
N THR A 9 24.79 17.15 10.76
CA THR A 9 24.05 18.18 11.51
C THR A 9 22.88 18.74 10.71
N ASN A 10 23.05 18.84 9.38
CA ASN A 10 22.02 19.30 8.46
C ASN A 10 20.92 18.24 8.20
N PHE A 11 21.22 16.96 8.46
CA PHE A 11 20.27 15.86 8.36
C PHE A 11 19.38 15.78 9.61
N ARG A 12 19.96 15.91 10.82
CA ARG A 12 19.20 15.92 12.09
C ARG A 12 18.22 17.09 12.20
N SER A 13 18.60 18.28 11.73
CA SER A 13 17.69 19.44 11.69
C SER A 13 16.53 19.26 10.70
N LYS A 14 16.78 18.61 9.55
CA LYS A 14 15.74 18.24 8.58
C LYS A 14 14.84 17.11 9.09
N LEU A 15 15.37 16.18 9.89
CA LEU A 15 14.58 15.13 10.56
C LEU A 15 13.61 15.74 11.58
N ALA A 16 14.06 16.72 12.37
CA ALA A 16 13.20 17.46 13.31
C ALA A 16 12.08 18.22 12.59
N ALA A 17 12.38 18.81 11.42
CA ALA A 17 11.37 19.45 10.58
C ALA A 17 10.39 18.45 9.92
N ALA A 18 10.87 17.26 9.55
CA ALA A 18 10.01 16.19 9.01
C ALA A 18 9.12 15.57 10.10
N ALA A 19 9.65 15.38 11.31
CA ALA A 19 8.89 14.92 12.48
C ALA A 19 7.77 15.90 12.87
N ALA A 20 8.00 17.21 12.71
CA ALA A 20 6.97 18.23 12.93
C ALA A 20 5.84 18.21 11.89
N VAL A 21 6.06 17.65 10.70
CA VAL A 21 5.05 17.51 9.63
C VAL A 21 4.27 16.18 9.76
N CYS A 22 4.79 15.20 10.50
CA CYS A 22 4.17 13.89 10.73
C CYS A 22 3.11 13.88 11.86
N SER A 23 2.61 15.03 12.30
CA SER A 23 1.54 15.16 13.29
C SER A 23 0.12 14.99 12.71
N GLY A 24 -0.01 14.71 11.41
CA GLY A 24 -1.24 14.22 10.81
C GLY A 24 -1.31 12.70 10.91
N ALA A 25 -2.28 12.17 11.64
CA ALA A 25 -2.47 10.75 11.85
C ALA A 25 -2.63 10.01 10.50
N VAL A 26 -1.56 9.38 10.01
CA VAL A 26 -1.67 8.34 9.00
C VAL A 26 -2.35 7.18 9.72
N GLY A 27 -3.66 7.04 9.53
CA GLY A 27 -4.39 5.83 9.87
C GLY A 27 -3.83 4.68 9.04
N LEU A 28 -2.76 4.08 9.52
CA LEU A 28 -2.13 2.94 8.86
C LEU A 28 -3.02 1.73 9.13
N LEU A 29 -3.96 1.47 8.23
CA LEU A 29 -4.71 0.22 8.25
C LEU A 29 -3.75 -0.89 7.78
N TYR A 30 -3.00 -1.44 8.73
CA TYR A 30 -2.03 -2.50 8.51
C TYR A 30 -2.76 -3.83 8.34
N TYR A 31 -3.03 -4.20 7.10
CA TYR A 31 -3.46 -5.56 6.76
C TYR A 31 -2.21 -6.45 6.67
N TYR A 32 -1.75 -6.96 7.81
CA TYR A 32 -0.92 -8.17 7.81
C TYR A 32 -1.84 -9.37 7.68
N TYR A 33 -2.18 -9.66 6.43
CA TYR A 33 -3.01 -10.78 6.05
C TYR A 33 -2.26 -12.09 6.34
N SER A 34 -2.85 -12.95 7.16
CA SER A 34 -2.32 -14.31 7.37
C SER A 34 -3.39 -15.38 7.16
N TYR A 35 -3.27 -16.01 5.99
CA TYR A 35 -3.22 -17.45 5.80
C TYR A 35 -4.53 -18.24 5.94
N ARG A 36 -5.31 -18.18 7.03
CA ARG A 36 -6.38 -19.20 7.24
C ARG A 36 -7.79 -18.84 6.74
N CYS A 37 -8.26 -17.60 6.89
CA CYS A 37 -9.56 -17.21 6.30
C CYS A 37 -9.53 -17.20 4.76
N ILE A 38 -8.34 -17.23 4.16
CA ILE A 38 -8.18 -17.21 2.71
C ILE A 38 -7.46 -18.42 2.11
N ASN A 39 -6.86 -19.32 2.89
CA ASN A 39 -6.52 -20.66 2.38
C ASN A 39 -7.76 -21.49 2.02
N ASN A 40 -8.95 -21.11 2.49
CA ASN A 40 -10.22 -21.69 2.04
C ASN A 40 -10.84 -20.98 0.83
N ILE A 41 -10.23 -19.90 0.35
CA ILE A 41 -10.63 -19.34 -0.94
C ILE A 41 -9.59 -19.81 -1.94
N ALA A 42 -9.98 -20.77 -2.78
CA ALA A 42 -9.12 -21.33 -3.78
C ALA A 42 -8.63 -20.21 -4.71
N ASP A 43 -7.42 -20.34 -5.25
CA ASP A 43 -6.91 -19.39 -6.26
C ASP A 43 -7.85 -19.27 -7.48
N GLU A 44 -8.71 -20.28 -7.65
CA GLU A 44 -9.75 -20.47 -8.66
C GLU A 44 -10.99 -19.58 -8.46
N ASP A 45 -11.23 -19.04 -7.26
CA ASP A 45 -12.49 -18.35 -6.93
C ASP A 45 -12.53 -16.88 -7.39
N TYR A 46 -11.38 -16.27 -7.72
CA TYR A 46 -11.32 -14.86 -8.15
C TYR A 46 -10.11 -14.51 -9.04
N PRO A 47 -9.91 -15.18 -10.17
CA PRO A 47 -8.72 -14.96 -10.99
C PRO A 47 -8.71 -13.56 -11.64
N LEU A 48 -7.53 -12.94 -11.71
CA LEU A 48 -7.30 -11.76 -12.54
C LEU A 48 -7.08 -12.24 -13.97
N ASP A 49 -8.06 -11.99 -14.86
CA ASP A 49 -8.07 -12.48 -16.24
C ASP A 49 -7.78 -14.00 -16.39
N GLY A 50 -8.23 -14.83 -15.43
CA GLY A 50 -7.99 -16.28 -15.48
C GLY A 50 -6.56 -16.73 -15.11
N LEU A 51 -5.67 -15.81 -14.70
CA LEU A 51 -4.27 -16.13 -14.45
C LEU A 51 -4.05 -16.85 -13.12
N SER A 52 -3.14 -17.83 -13.11
CA SER A 52 -2.55 -18.40 -11.90
C SER A 52 -1.73 -17.37 -11.11
N LEU A 53 -1.28 -17.72 -9.88
CA LEU A 53 -0.41 -16.83 -9.09
C LEU A 53 0.89 -16.50 -9.85
N ALA A 54 1.53 -17.53 -10.42
CA ALA A 54 2.80 -17.39 -11.13
C ALA A 54 2.68 -16.56 -12.41
N GLU A 55 1.62 -16.78 -13.19
CA GLU A 55 1.37 -15.99 -14.41
C GLU A 55 1.04 -14.53 -14.07
N LEU A 56 0.29 -14.29 -12.98
CA LEU A 56 0.03 -12.92 -12.52
C LEU A 56 1.34 -12.24 -12.11
N GLN A 57 2.22 -12.93 -11.39
CA GLN A 57 3.52 -12.40 -10.98
C GLN A 57 4.38 -12.05 -12.21
N ALA A 58 4.41 -12.94 -13.20
CA ALA A 58 5.10 -12.71 -14.47
C ALA A 58 4.49 -11.51 -15.23
N ARG A 59 3.16 -11.37 -15.25
CA ARG A 59 2.47 -10.25 -15.89
C ARG A 59 2.77 -8.92 -15.20
N ILE A 60 2.79 -8.86 -13.86
CA ILE A 60 3.19 -7.67 -13.11
C ILE A 60 4.62 -7.27 -13.48
N GLY A 61 5.56 -8.23 -13.49
CA GLY A 61 6.94 -7.99 -13.89
C GLY A 61 7.06 -7.48 -15.34
N ALA A 62 6.38 -8.11 -16.28
CA ALA A 62 6.38 -7.71 -17.69
C ALA A 62 5.81 -6.29 -17.90
N GLN A 63 4.70 -5.96 -17.24
CA GLN A 63 4.11 -4.62 -17.31
C GLN A 63 5.01 -3.57 -16.68
N GLN A 64 5.68 -3.90 -15.58
CA GLN A 64 6.65 -3.01 -14.96
C GLN A 64 7.79 -2.67 -15.92
N GLU A 65 8.38 -3.68 -16.56
CA GLU A 65 9.46 -3.45 -17.53
C GLU A 65 8.98 -2.69 -18.76
N LYS A 66 7.77 -2.96 -19.26
CA LYS A 66 7.14 -2.20 -20.33
C LYS A 66 6.97 -0.72 -19.95
N ALA A 67 6.39 -0.45 -18.77
CA ALA A 67 6.12 0.90 -18.29
C ALA A 67 7.41 1.68 -17.96
N LYS A 68 8.48 1.01 -17.52
CA LYS A 68 9.81 1.63 -17.38
C LYS A 68 10.37 2.01 -18.74
N ARG A 69 10.39 1.07 -19.71
CA ARG A 69 10.99 1.29 -21.04
C ARG A 69 10.33 2.44 -21.81
N ASN A 70 9.03 2.63 -21.63
CA ASN A 70 8.29 3.69 -22.31
C ASN A 70 8.17 5.00 -21.49
N GLY A 71 8.84 5.08 -20.33
CA GLY A 71 8.83 6.26 -19.46
C GLY A 71 7.51 6.54 -18.72
N SER A 72 6.52 5.63 -18.77
CA SER A 72 5.26 5.79 -18.05
C SER A 72 5.39 5.52 -16.56
N LEU A 73 6.34 4.65 -16.17
CA LEU A 73 6.69 4.40 -14.77
C LEU A 73 7.88 5.28 -14.36
N ILE A 74 7.63 6.17 -13.42
CA ILE A 74 8.64 7.10 -12.90
C ILE A 74 9.18 6.51 -11.60
N SER A 75 10.39 5.95 -11.70
CA SER A 75 11.14 5.51 -10.51
C SER A 75 11.71 6.74 -9.81
N VAL A 76 11.38 6.91 -8.54
CA VAL A 76 11.92 8.01 -7.74
C VAL A 76 13.20 7.52 -7.06
N PRO A 77 14.38 8.07 -7.38
CA PRO A 77 15.62 7.71 -6.70
C PRO A 77 15.49 8.03 -5.21
N THR A 78 15.84 7.06 -4.37
CA THR A 78 15.83 7.24 -2.92
C THR A 78 17.08 6.65 -2.29
N THR A 79 17.51 7.29 -1.20
CA THR A 79 18.45 6.71 -0.24
C THR A 79 17.67 6.27 0.99
N GLU A 80 18.21 5.29 1.70
CA GLU A 80 17.55 4.71 2.86
C GLU A 80 18.53 4.59 4.02
N GLU A 81 18.04 4.92 5.20
CA GLU A 81 18.75 4.77 6.46
C GLU A 81 17.86 3.98 7.43
N VAL A 82 18.43 2.93 8.01
CA VAL A 82 17.77 2.11 9.03
C VAL A 82 18.18 2.66 10.39
N LEU A 83 17.19 3.00 11.20
CA LEU A 83 17.34 3.46 12.57
C LEU A 83 16.96 2.33 13.52
N GLU A 84 17.25 2.50 14.81
CA GLU A 84 16.90 1.53 15.85
C GLU A 84 15.38 1.30 15.95
N ASP A 85 14.60 2.37 15.81
CA ASP A 85 13.15 2.41 15.96
C ASP A 85 12.39 2.60 14.65
N GLY A 86 13.08 2.65 13.50
CA GLY A 86 12.43 3.02 12.26
C GLY A 86 13.30 2.92 11.01
N ARG A 87 12.73 3.37 9.90
CA ARG A 87 13.39 3.43 8.60
C ARG A 87 13.05 4.76 7.95
N VAL A 88 14.07 5.49 7.52
CA VAL A 88 13.91 6.76 6.83
C VAL A 88 14.31 6.57 5.38
N ARG A 89 13.39 6.90 4.47
CA ARG A 89 13.67 6.92 3.03
C ARG A 89 13.62 8.34 2.53
N VAL A 90 14.72 8.80 1.94
CA VAL A 90 14.87 10.17 1.45
C VAL A 90 14.73 10.16 -0.08
N ALA A 91 13.75 10.91 -0.57
CA ALA A 91 13.53 11.13 -1.98
C ALA A 91 13.84 12.59 -2.34
N GLU A 92 15.09 12.87 -2.68
CA GLU A 92 15.57 14.25 -2.91
C GLU A 92 14.82 14.96 -4.05
N ASN A 93 14.36 14.19 -5.04
CA ASN A 93 13.70 14.69 -6.25
C ASN A 93 12.17 14.72 -6.16
N LEU A 94 11.56 14.57 -4.97
CA LEU A 94 10.10 14.62 -4.84
C LEU A 94 9.50 15.98 -5.25
N LYS A 95 10.31 17.05 -5.25
CA LYS A 95 9.95 18.41 -5.67
C LYS A 95 9.50 18.52 -7.14
N TRP A 96 9.79 17.50 -7.96
CA TRP A 96 9.45 17.45 -9.38
C TRP A 96 8.07 16.85 -9.66
N LYS A 97 7.36 16.35 -8.64
CA LYS A 97 5.95 16.00 -8.83
C LYS A 97 5.18 17.27 -9.22
N PRO A 98 4.45 17.29 -10.35
CA PRO A 98 3.71 18.47 -10.75
C PRO A 98 2.67 18.82 -9.66
N LYS A 99 2.94 19.90 -8.93
CA LYS A 99 1.96 20.54 -8.04
C LYS A 99 0.77 20.94 -8.91
N GLY A 100 -0.43 20.61 -8.46
CA GLY A 100 -1.63 20.59 -9.31
C GLY A 100 -1.83 21.87 -10.12
N SER A 101 -1.79 21.76 -11.44
CA SER A 101 -2.38 22.73 -12.35
C SER A 101 -3.91 22.63 -12.27
N SER A 102 -4.58 23.77 -12.20
CA SER A 102 -6.03 24.00 -12.02
C SER A 102 -6.94 23.52 -13.17
N VAL A 103 -6.45 22.65 -14.05
CA VAL A 103 -7.29 21.97 -15.06
C VAL A 103 -7.82 20.69 -14.42
N ALA A 104 -9.12 20.44 -14.51
CA ALA A 104 -9.77 19.23 -13.98
C ALA A 104 -8.94 17.98 -14.36
N LYS A 105 -8.13 17.51 -13.41
CA LYS A 105 -7.20 16.41 -13.67
C LYS A 105 -8.04 15.17 -13.88
N ARG A 106 -7.95 14.61 -15.10
CA ARG A 106 -8.53 13.30 -15.44
C ARG A 106 -8.18 12.29 -14.34
N ASN A 107 -9.17 11.52 -13.90
CA ASN A 107 -8.96 10.47 -12.90
C ASN A 107 -7.94 9.45 -13.45
N PRO A 108 -6.73 9.33 -12.86
CA PRO A 108 -5.66 8.49 -13.39
C PRO A 108 -6.00 7.00 -13.31
N PHE A 109 -7.03 6.64 -12.55
CA PHE A 109 -7.48 5.26 -12.38
C PHE A 109 -8.54 4.86 -13.41
N LEU A 110 -8.99 5.77 -14.27
CA LEU A 110 -9.88 5.48 -15.39
C LEU A 110 -9.10 5.42 -16.72
N PRO A 111 -9.56 4.66 -17.71
CA PRO A 111 -8.95 4.64 -19.03
C PRO A 111 -9.09 6.02 -19.74
N PRO A 112 -8.22 6.33 -20.71
CA PRO A 112 -7.07 5.53 -21.16
C PRO A 112 -5.93 5.54 -20.13
N TYR A 113 -5.16 4.46 -20.07
CA TYR A 113 -4.00 4.36 -19.19
C TYR A 113 -2.73 4.72 -19.95
N ASP A 114 -1.76 5.29 -19.24
CA ASP A 114 -0.41 5.38 -19.79
C ASP A 114 0.10 3.95 -20.08
N SER A 115 0.90 3.83 -21.13
CA SER A 115 1.26 2.52 -21.68
C SER A 115 1.94 1.65 -20.62
N GLY A 116 1.38 0.47 -20.40
CA GLY A 116 1.91 -0.52 -19.45
C GLY A 116 1.56 -0.29 -17.98
N LEU A 117 0.85 0.79 -17.61
CA LEU A 117 0.41 0.98 -16.22
C LEU A 117 -0.79 0.12 -15.83
N CYS A 118 -1.64 -0.26 -16.78
CA CYS A 118 -2.74 -1.18 -16.51
C CYS A 118 -2.25 -2.62 -16.58
N ILE A 119 -2.37 -3.36 -15.48
CA ILE A 119 -2.02 -4.77 -15.43
C ILE A 119 -3.20 -5.60 -15.91
N GLY A 120 -4.40 -5.42 -15.36
CA GLY A 120 -5.62 -6.13 -15.78
C GLY A 120 -6.79 -5.95 -14.82
N ASP A 121 -7.92 -6.62 -15.12
CA ASP A 121 -9.17 -6.49 -14.37
C ASP A 121 -9.44 -7.72 -13.49
N MET A 122 -9.96 -7.49 -12.29
CA MET A 122 -10.50 -8.52 -11.40
C MET A 122 -12.03 -8.40 -11.42
N MET A 123 -12.65 -8.89 -12.49
CA MET A 123 -14.08 -8.66 -12.79
C MET A 123 -15.00 -9.09 -11.64
N GLU A 124 -14.72 -10.24 -11.02
CA GLU A 124 -15.50 -10.81 -9.91
C GLU A 124 -15.59 -9.89 -8.69
N THR A 125 -14.56 -9.07 -8.46
CA THR A 125 -14.55 -8.13 -7.33
C THR A 125 -14.85 -6.70 -7.76
N GLY A 126 -14.95 -6.42 -9.06
CA GLY A 126 -15.13 -5.06 -9.59
C GLY A 126 -13.88 -4.19 -9.49
N HIS A 127 -12.68 -4.77 -9.44
CA HIS A 127 -11.41 -4.06 -9.28
C HIS A 127 -10.53 -4.12 -10.54
N ARG A 128 -9.51 -3.27 -10.56
CA ARG A 128 -8.46 -3.19 -11.55
C ARG A 128 -7.12 -3.07 -10.86
N LEU A 129 -6.13 -3.76 -11.40
CA LEU A 129 -4.75 -3.69 -10.92
C LEU A 129 -3.93 -2.75 -11.80
N LEU A 130 -3.33 -1.73 -11.18
CA LEU A 130 -2.48 -0.75 -11.84
C LEU A 130 -1.07 -0.75 -11.22
N LEU A 131 -0.07 -0.37 -11.99
CA LEU A 131 1.22 0.06 -11.43
C LEU A 131 1.10 1.48 -10.88
N ASN A 132 1.74 1.76 -9.74
CA ASN A 132 1.85 3.13 -9.25
C ASN A 132 2.83 3.91 -10.14
N LYS A 133 2.32 4.88 -10.91
CA LYS A 133 3.12 5.73 -11.81
C LYS A 133 4.34 6.36 -11.13
N TYR A 134 4.22 6.76 -9.87
CA TYR A 134 5.29 7.41 -9.10
C TYR A 134 5.83 6.47 -8.01
N ALA A 135 6.11 5.23 -8.39
CA ALA A 135 6.61 4.20 -7.51
C ALA A 135 7.96 4.60 -6.89
N VAL A 136 7.96 4.75 -5.56
CA VAL A 136 9.19 4.87 -4.77
C VAL A 136 9.88 3.50 -4.63
N MET A 137 9.08 2.43 -4.52
CA MET A 137 9.56 1.06 -4.46
C MET A 137 9.18 0.30 -5.73
N PRO A 138 10.09 -0.47 -6.34
CA PRO A 138 9.76 -1.36 -7.44
C PRO A 138 8.61 -2.30 -7.08
N GLY A 139 7.71 -2.56 -8.02
CA GLY A 139 6.57 -3.46 -7.83
C GLY A 139 5.41 -2.87 -7.04
N HIS A 140 5.44 -1.57 -6.72
CA HIS A 140 4.30 -0.89 -6.09
C HIS A 140 3.09 -0.88 -7.04
N VAL A 141 2.04 -1.59 -6.65
CA VAL A 141 0.76 -1.70 -7.37
C VAL A 141 -0.39 -1.07 -6.61
N LEU A 142 -1.45 -0.74 -7.33
CA LEU A 142 -2.69 -0.18 -6.83
C LEU A 142 -3.84 -1.13 -7.20
N VAL A 143 -4.61 -1.55 -6.20
CA VAL A 143 -5.91 -2.21 -6.40
C VAL A 143 -6.97 -1.11 -6.35
N VAL A 144 -7.60 -0.84 -7.50
CA VAL A 144 -8.55 0.28 -7.65
C VAL A 144 -9.92 -0.25 -8.01
N THR A 145 -10.97 0.32 -7.45
CA THR A 145 -12.34 0.05 -7.91
C THR A 145 -12.52 0.49 -9.37
N LYS A 146 -13.24 -0.28 -10.17
CA LYS A 146 -13.54 0.10 -11.57
C LYS A 146 -14.54 1.24 -11.64
N LEU A 147 -15.56 1.19 -10.78
CA LEU A 147 -16.50 2.27 -10.58
C LEU A 147 -15.96 3.23 -9.53
N TYR A 148 -16.36 4.49 -9.63
CA TYR A 148 -15.98 5.48 -8.64
C TYR A 148 -16.65 5.17 -7.29
N PHE A 149 -15.84 4.80 -6.31
CA PHE A 149 -16.17 4.86 -4.90
C PHE A 149 -15.28 5.87 -4.20
N ASN A 150 -15.77 6.47 -3.12
CA ASN A 150 -14.98 7.45 -2.39
C ASN A 150 -13.90 6.75 -1.55
N GLN A 151 -12.71 7.33 -1.49
CA GLN A 151 -11.60 6.89 -0.65
C GLN A 151 -11.95 6.95 0.86
N ASN A 152 -12.90 7.80 1.24
CA ASN A 152 -13.41 7.91 2.61
C ASN A 152 -14.55 6.95 2.93
N ASP A 153 -14.95 6.09 2.00
CA ASP A 153 -15.90 5.04 2.30
C ASP A 153 -15.19 3.86 2.98
N SER A 154 -15.93 3.09 3.78
CA SER A 154 -15.44 1.84 4.36
C SER A 154 -15.07 0.81 3.29
N LEU A 155 -14.03 0.04 3.56
CA LEU A 155 -13.67 -1.12 2.75
C LEU A 155 -14.76 -2.20 2.81
N THR A 156 -14.92 -2.92 1.72
CA THR A 156 -15.87 -4.01 1.53
C THR A 156 -15.17 -5.36 1.49
N TRP A 157 -15.95 -6.45 1.56
CA TRP A 157 -15.39 -7.78 1.36
C TRP A 157 -14.77 -7.98 -0.04
N GLY A 158 -15.30 -7.30 -1.06
CA GLY A 158 -14.72 -7.31 -2.40
C GLY A 158 -13.31 -6.72 -2.44
N ASP A 159 -13.08 -5.62 -1.71
CA ASP A 159 -11.77 -4.99 -1.57
C ASP A 159 -10.77 -5.97 -0.93
N PHE A 160 -11.19 -6.68 0.13
CA PHE A 160 -10.34 -7.67 0.82
C PHE A 160 -9.96 -8.86 -0.05
N LYS A 161 -10.93 -9.42 -0.80
CA LYS A 161 -10.65 -10.51 -1.76
C LYS A 161 -9.63 -10.06 -2.82
N ALA A 162 -9.83 -8.88 -3.40
CA ALA A 162 -8.94 -8.34 -4.43
C ALA A 162 -7.51 -8.13 -3.89
N VAL A 163 -7.37 -7.49 -2.73
CA VAL A 163 -6.05 -7.25 -2.10
C VAL A 163 -5.36 -8.56 -1.76
N HIS A 164 -6.08 -9.53 -1.22
CA HIS A 164 -5.49 -10.81 -0.85
C HIS A 164 -4.87 -11.54 -2.05
N ARG A 165 -5.58 -11.58 -3.19
CA ARG A 165 -5.07 -12.21 -4.41
C ARG A 165 -3.70 -11.67 -4.82
N ILE A 166 -3.52 -10.36 -4.66
CA ILE A 166 -2.29 -9.66 -5.01
C ILE A 166 -1.20 -9.89 -3.96
N LEU A 167 -1.53 -9.89 -2.66
CA LEU A 167 -0.58 -10.24 -1.62
C LEU A 167 -0.01 -11.66 -1.80
N ARG A 168 -0.87 -12.64 -2.11
CA ARG A 168 -0.46 -14.02 -2.44
C ARG A 168 0.51 -14.09 -3.62
N CYS A 169 0.28 -13.26 -4.62
CA CYS A 169 1.12 -13.16 -5.81
C CYS A 169 2.49 -12.53 -5.51
N LEU A 170 2.52 -11.50 -4.65
CA LEU A 170 3.74 -10.73 -4.36
C LEU A 170 4.59 -11.32 -3.22
N GLY A 171 4.03 -12.22 -2.41
CA GLY A 171 4.75 -12.94 -1.36
C GLY A 171 4.58 -12.38 0.05
N ASP A 172 5.22 -13.04 1.00
CA ASP A 172 5.11 -12.83 2.46
C ASP A 172 5.64 -11.48 2.98
N LYS A 173 6.48 -10.81 2.18
CA LYS A 173 7.01 -9.47 2.46
C LYS A 173 6.20 -8.34 1.81
N ALA A 174 5.09 -8.66 1.16
CA ALA A 174 4.20 -7.65 0.60
C ALA A 174 3.30 -7.05 1.70
N VAL A 175 3.12 -5.73 1.65
CA VAL A 175 2.28 -4.99 2.59
C VAL A 175 1.21 -4.23 1.81
N ALA A 176 -0.05 -4.40 2.21
CA ALA A 176 -1.17 -3.61 1.73
C ALA A 176 -1.52 -2.53 2.75
N PHE A 177 -1.86 -1.33 2.27
CA PHE A 177 -2.31 -0.22 3.11
C PHE A 177 -3.36 0.64 2.40
N PHE A 178 -4.26 1.20 3.20
CA PHE A 178 -5.38 2.03 2.76
C PHE A 178 -5.42 3.32 3.57
N ASN A 179 -5.31 4.45 2.89
CA ASN A 179 -5.36 5.77 3.52
C ASN A 179 -6.81 6.24 3.53
N HIS A 180 -7.44 6.26 4.71
CA HIS A 180 -8.83 6.64 4.93
C HIS A 180 -8.94 7.90 5.79
N GLY A 181 -9.77 8.84 5.36
CA GLY A 181 -9.98 10.11 6.07
C GLY A 181 -9.09 11.25 5.55
N PRO A 182 -9.52 12.52 5.71
CA PRO A 182 -8.84 13.68 5.15
C PRO A 182 -7.40 13.88 5.64
N GLU A 183 -7.09 13.38 6.85
CA GLU A 183 -5.75 13.51 7.47
C GLU A 183 -4.79 12.35 7.11
N SER A 184 -5.28 11.31 6.43
CA SER A 184 -4.48 10.13 6.09
C SER A 184 -3.50 10.33 4.93
N GLY A 185 -3.55 11.50 4.28
CA GLY A 185 -2.64 11.85 3.19
C GLY A 185 -2.94 11.16 1.85
N PHE A 186 -4.17 10.71 1.59
CA PHE A 186 -4.54 10.26 0.25
C PHE A 186 -4.51 11.42 -0.75
N SER A 187 -3.98 11.18 -1.96
CA SER A 187 -3.92 12.20 -3.02
C SER A 187 -5.03 12.06 -4.08
N GLN A 188 -5.78 10.97 -4.04
CA GLN A 188 -6.87 10.67 -4.97
C GLN A 188 -8.12 10.23 -4.19
N THR A 189 -9.27 10.82 -4.52
CA THR A 189 -10.56 10.51 -3.88
C THR A 189 -11.22 9.24 -4.40
N HIS A 190 -10.74 8.69 -5.52
CA HIS A 190 -11.23 7.43 -6.05
C HIS A 190 -10.58 6.28 -5.26
N ARG A 191 -11.41 5.39 -4.70
CA ARG A 191 -11.00 4.28 -3.83
C ARG A 191 -9.88 3.44 -4.45
N HIS A 192 -8.76 3.36 -3.73
CA HIS A 192 -7.62 2.55 -4.09
C HIS A 192 -6.88 2.06 -2.85
N ILE A 193 -6.35 0.85 -2.93
CA ILE A 193 -5.52 0.21 -1.92
C ILE A 193 -4.12 0.04 -2.53
N GLN A 194 -3.11 0.41 -1.75
CA GLN A 194 -1.72 0.38 -2.17
C GLN A 194 -1.07 -0.91 -1.69
N ILE A 195 -0.30 -1.57 -2.55
CA ILE A 195 0.45 -2.77 -2.19
C ILE A 195 1.90 -2.60 -2.63
N VAL A 196 2.79 -2.80 -1.68
CA VAL A 196 4.24 -2.66 -1.85
C VAL A 196 4.93 -3.98 -1.52
N PRO A 197 5.73 -4.55 -2.44
CA PRO A 197 6.45 -5.79 -2.19
C PRO A 197 7.75 -5.54 -1.42
N ASN A 198 8.30 -6.60 -0.82
CA ASN A 198 9.64 -6.64 -0.23
C ASN A 198 9.90 -5.56 0.84
N VAL A 199 8.90 -5.28 1.68
CA VAL A 199 9.06 -4.32 2.78
C VAL A 199 9.52 -5.03 4.04
N GLU A 200 10.66 -4.61 4.56
CA GLU A 200 11.04 -4.91 5.95
C GLU A 200 10.35 -3.93 6.87
N TYR A 201 9.66 -4.45 7.88
CA TYR A 201 8.78 -3.66 8.75
C TYR A 201 9.33 -3.62 10.18
N PRO A 202 10.01 -2.53 10.59
CA PRO A 202 10.62 -2.40 11.92
C PRO A 202 9.60 -2.50 13.06
N MET A 203 8.37 -2.08 12.78
CA MET A 203 7.26 -2.05 13.74
C MET A 203 6.51 -3.39 13.84
N LYS A 204 6.94 -4.43 13.11
CA LYS A 204 6.30 -5.77 13.15
C LYS A 204 6.29 -6.30 14.58
N ALA A 205 7.44 -6.22 15.25
CA ALA A 205 7.59 -6.64 16.64
C ALA A 205 6.70 -5.81 17.58
N ALA A 206 6.64 -4.49 17.39
CA ALA A 206 5.78 -3.63 18.19
C ALA A 206 4.31 -4.06 18.11
N TYR A 207 3.82 -4.37 16.90
CA TYR A 207 2.44 -4.77 16.65
C TYR A 207 2.08 -6.17 17.12
N THR A 208 3.02 -7.11 17.04
CA THR A 208 2.80 -8.50 17.48
C THR A 208 2.98 -8.68 18.98
N GLU A 209 3.81 -7.86 19.61
CA GLU A 209 4.15 -7.96 21.04
C GLU A 209 3.44 -6.91 21.91
N GLY A 210 2.59 -6.06 21.31
CA GLY A 210 1.84 -5.03 22.04
C GLY A 210 2.72 -3.95 22.66
N ARG A 211 3.87 -3.62 22.03
CA ARG A 211 4.79 -2.61 22.57
C ARG A 211 4.15 -1.22 22.50
N GLN A 212 4.36 -0.41 23.53
CA GLN A 212 3.91 0.98 23.51
C GLN A 212 4.73 1.77 22.49
N VAL A 213 4.04 2.59 21.68
CA VAL A 213 4.65 3.49 20.69
C VAL A 213 4.04 4.86 20.86
N GLY A 214 4.64 5.90 20.26
CA GLY A 214 4.21 7.30 20.45
C GLY A 214 2.85 7.66 19.85
N PHE A 215 2.03 6.68 19.44
CA PHE A 215 0.72 6.85 18.83
C PHE A 215 -0.19 5.64 19.09
N LYS A 216 -1.50 5.88 19.06
CA LYS A 216 -2.50 4.83 19.24
C LYS A 216 -2.54 3.89 18.04
N TYR A 217 -2.65 2.60 18.30
CA TYR A 217 -2.85 1.60 17.26
C TYR A 217 -3.73 0.46 17.76
N ALA A 218 -4.29 -0.31 16.83
CA ALA A 218 -4.93 -1.57 17.12
C ALA A 218 -4.41 -2.62 16.15
N THR A 219 -4.12 -3.81 16.67
CA THR A 219 -3.73 -4.96 15.88
C THR A 219 -4.65 -6.10 16.22
N ARG A 220 -4.94 -6.95 15.24
CA ARG A 220 -5.61 -8.21 15.47
C ARG A 220 -4.88 -9.29 14.69
N PRO A 221 -4.27 -10.28 15.37
CA PRO A 221 -3.75 -11.44 14.69
C PRO A 221 -4.86 -12.08 13.87
N VAL A 222 -4.60 -12.34 12.60
CA VAL A 222 -5.64 -12.91 11.72
C VAL A 222 -6.06 -14.31 12.18
N ALA A 223 -5.19 -15.04 12.89
CA ALA A 223 -5.49 -16.37 13.43
C ALA A 223 -6.55 -16.39 14.56
N SER A 224 -6.87 -15.26 15.19
CA SER A 224 -7.89 -15.15 16.26
C SER A 224 -9.25 -14.63 15.76
N ILE A 225 -9.39 -14.44 14.44
CA ILE A 225 -10.66 -14.11 13.80
C ILE A 225 -11.37 -15.44 13.52
N GLU A 226 -12.06 -15.97 14.52
CA GLU A 226 -12.99 -17.07 14.30
C GLU A 226 -13.98 -16.68 13.19
N ALA A 227 -14.28 -17.62 12.30
CA ALA A 227 -15.27 -17.45 11.27
C ALA A 227 -16.56 -16.96 11.93
N VAL A 228 -17.02 -15.78 11.54
CA VAL A 228 -18.36 -15.32 11.90
C VAL A 228 -19.30 -16.35 11.27
N ASP A 229 -19.78 -17.26 12.10
CA ASP A 229 -20.82 -18.21 11.73
C ASP A 229 -22.03 -17.41 11.27
N SER A 230 -22.88 -17.98 10.41
CA SER A 230 -24.03 -17.31 9.78
C SER A 230 -25.11 -16.77 10.74
N THR A 231 -24.81 -16.70 12.04
CA THR A 231 -25.67 -16.34 13.16
C THR A 231 -25.38 -14.96 13.77
N GLY A 232 -24.37 -14.22 13.30
CA GLY A 232 -24.26 -12.78 13.56
C GLY A 232 -23.87 -12.37 14.98
N THR A 233 -23.08 -13.17 15.71
CA THR A 233 -22.49 -12.73 16.97
C THR A 233 -21.40 -11.68 16.74
N LYS A 234 -21.56 -10.51 17.36
CA LYS A 234 -20.56 -9.43 17.39
C LYS A 234 -19.26 -9.96 17.98
N GLY A 235 -18.22 -10.11 17.14
CA GLY A 235 -16.86 -10.32 17.62
C GLY A 235 -16.43 -9.20 18.57
N ALA A 236 -15.62 -9.54 19.57
CA ALA A 236 -15.05 -8.58 20.52
C ALA A 236 -14.44 -7.38 19.76
N GLY A 237 -14.74 -6.16 20.22
CA GLY A 237 -14.23 -4.93 19.62
C GLY A 237 -12.70 -4.89 19.61
N LEU A 238 -12.14 -4.18 18.63
CA LEU A 238 -10.71 -3.89 18.62
C LEU A 238 -10.38 -3.00 19.82
N GLU A 239 -9.63 -3.52 20.79
CA GLU A 239 -9.07 -2.70 21.87
C GLU A 239 -7.90 -1.87 21.32
N LEU A 240 -7.92 -0.57 21.57
CA LEU A 240 -6.83 0.34 21.21
C LEU A 240 -5.70 0.16 22.22
N VAL A 241 -4.48 -0.06 21.72
CA VAL A 241 -3.26 0.04 22.53
C VAL A 241 -2.95 1.54 22.71
N PRO A 242 -2.88 2.03 23.97
CA PRO A 242 -2.66 3.44 24.27
C PRO A 242 -1.26 3.94 23.92
#